data_AF-A0A0Q5N347-F1
#
_entry.id   AF-A0A0Q5N347-F1
#
_cell.length_a   1.000
_cell.length_b   1.000
_cell.length_c   1.000
_cell.angle_alpha   90.00
_cell.angle_beta   90.00
_cell.angle_gamma   90.00
#
_symmetry.space_group_name_H-M   'P 1'
#
loop_
_entity.id
_entity.type
_entity.pdbx_description
1 polymer ?
#
loop_
_entity_poly.entity_id
_entity_poly.type
_entity_poly.pdbx_seq_one_letter_code
_entity_poly.pdbx_strand_id
1 'polypeptide(L)'
;MTTDPNITVGEVFDPFDGIEDLPTITSEATRIELLNAARRGFVRIRKDFVQQESVPRGDTVLAKLVSGHKERALDALLTIHALQPILGDSPLPLAVWARLLNCTPRSAGAALRVLESLDVLELSGTRVVPKIILKRENGDGRPWSDVAESERHGRGFFTIPFDFWTAGTIDSLGMPGKAMFLILLKETQDPNAKRRSFIMANERAQDWYGISERTAERGYKQLREAGILLEKRQLVPSARHPLGRSEEWHRALSHPYSSDHREALRLLAQNAAQGINTTSTTKDPA
;
A
#
# COMPACT_ATOMS: atom_id res chain seq x y z
N MET A 1 -75.77 28.60 25.05
CA MET A 1 -74.37 28.38 25.51
C MET A 1 -74.09 26.90 25.41
N THR A 2 -73.23 26.51 24.47
CA THR A 2 -72.23 25.41 24.57
C THR A 2 -71.64 25.26 23.18
N THR A 3 -70.70 26.15 22.89
CA THR A 3 -69.69 25.96 21.85
C THR A 3 -68.81 24.80 22.29
N ASP A 4 -68.77 23.71 21.53
CA ASP A 4 -67.72 22.69 21.62
C ASP A 4 -66.46 23.22 20.93
N PRO A 5 -65.33 23.43 21.63
CA PRO A 5 -64.07 23.72 20.99
C PRO A 5 -63.09 22.61 21.37
N ASN A 6 -63.12 21.51 20.63
CA ASN A 6 -61.96 20.65 20.56
C ASN A 6 -61.96 19.89 19.23
N ILE A 7 -61.77 20.66 18.16
CA ILE A 7 -61.07 20.13 16.99
C ILE A 7 -59.62 19.98 17.45
N THR A 8 -59.28 18.81 18.00
CA THR A 8 -57.89 18.35 18.06
C THR A 8 -57.40 18.37 16.63
N VAL A 9 -56.61 19.40 16.31
CA VAL A 9 -55.81 19.47 15.09
C VAL A 9 -55.05 18.16 15.05
N GLY A 10 -55.42 17.28 14.10
CA GLY A 10 -54.76 16.00 13.95
C GLY A 10 -53.27 16.27 13.87
N GLU A 11 -52.49 15.63 14.73
CA GLU A 11 -51.03 15.67 14.67
C GLU A 11 -50.64 15.44 13.22
N VAL A 12 -50.04 16.46 12.61
CA VAL A 12 -49.56 16.37 11.24
C VAL A 12 -48.43 15.36 11.29
N PHE A 13 -48.72 14.13 10.89
CA PHE A 13 -47.73 13.09 10.74
C PHE A 13 -46.67 13.59 9.76
N ASP A 14 -45.50 13.95 10.28
CA ASP A 14 -44.33 14.26 9.48
C ASP A 14 -43.57 12.93 9.25
N PRO A 15 -43.60 12.37 8.03
CA PRO A 15 -42.88 11.13 7.73
C PRO A 15 -41.35 11.30 7.80
N PHE A 16 -40.85 12.51 8.02
CA PHE A 16 -39.42 12.82 8.13
C PHE A 16 -38.98 13.15 9.56
N ASP A 17 -39.90 13.12 10.54
CA ASP A 17 -39.56 13.27 11.95
C ASP A 17 -38.59 12.16 12.39
N GLY A 18 -37.50 12.53 13.05
CA GLY A 18 -36.41 11.62 13.45
C GLY A 18 -35.42 11.24 12.34
N ILE A 19 -35.53 11.78 11.12
CA ILE A 19 -34.46 11.66 10.11
C ILE A 19 -33.38 12.69 10.40
N GLU A 20 -32.29 12.25 11.01
CA GLU A 20 -31.11 13.08 11.30
C GLU A 20 -29.95 12.79 10.34
N ASP A 21 -29.12 13.80 10.10
CA ASP A 21 -27.89 13.66 9.35
C ASP A 21 -26.93 12.69 10.08
N LEU A 22 -26.53 11.63 9.38
CA LEU A 22 -25.50 10.72 9.87
C LEU A 22 -24.14 11.43 9.93
N PRO A 23 -23.24 11.03 10.85
CA PRO A 23 -21.93 11.64 10.97
C PRO A 23 -21.12 11.50 9.67
N THR A 24 -20.29 12.50 9.38
CA THR A 24 -19.39 12.47 8.22
C THR A 24 -18.43 11.28 8.33
N ILE A 25 -18.31 10.51 7.24
CA ILE A 25 -17.39 9.38 7.19
C ILE A 25 -15.93 9.80 7.43
N THR A 26 -15.22 9.07 8.28
CA THR A 26 -13.80 9.34 8.59
C THR A 26 -12.87 8.82 7.48
N SER A 27 -11.60 9.24 7.54
CA SER A 27 -10.54 8.69 6.66
C SER A 27 -10.38 7.18 6.80
N GLU A 28 -10.38 6.68 8.03
CA GLU A 28 -10.29 5.25 8.34
C GLU A 28 -11.49 4.47 7.78
N ALA A 29 -12.71 4.92 8.08
CA ALA A 29 -13.93 4.30 7.58
C ALA A 29 -13.97 4.28 6.04
N THR A 30 -13.53 5.38 5.39
CA THR A 30 -13.45 5.45 3.93
C THR A 30 -12.45 4.44 3.34
N ARG A 31 -11.29 4.24 3.99
CA ARG A 31 -10.32 3.22 3.56
C ARG A 31 -10.90 1.82 3.71
N ILE A 32 -11.52 1.52 4.85
CA ILE A 32 -12.14 0.21 5.12
C ILE A 32 -13.20 -0.08 4.06
N GLU A 33 -14.12 0.84 3.81
CA GLU A 33 -15.21 0.66 2.85
C GLU A 33 -14.68 0.40 1.43
N LEU A 34 -13.78 1.26 0.92
CA LEU A 34 -13.29 1.15 -0.45
C LEU A 34 -12.34 -0.04 -0.65
N LEU A 35 -11.50 -0.38 0.35
CA LEU A 35 -10.65 -1.57 0.26
C LEU A 35 -11.46 -2.87 0.36
N ASN A 36 -12.52 -2.90 1.16
CA ASN A 36 -13.44 -4.04 1.18
C ASN A 36 -14.12 -4.21 -0.18
N ALA A 37 -14.51 -3.12 -0.84
CA ALA A 37 -15.07 -3.16 -2.19
C ALA A 37 -14.07 -3.71 -3.24
N ALA A 38 -12.77 -3.49 -3.05
CA ALA A 38 -11.73 -4.04 -3.94
C ALA A 38 -11.55 -5.56 -3.83
N ARG A 39 -12.05 -6.21 -2.76
CA ARG A 39 -12.09 -7.69 -2.57
C ARG A 39 -10.77 -8.45 -2.82
N ARG A 40 -9.61 -7.81 -2.63
CA ARG A 40 -8.29 -8.47 -2.78
C ARG A 40 -7.60 -8.84 -1.47
N GLY A 41 -7.84 -8.10 -0.39
CA GLY A 41 -7.16 -8.28 0.91
C GLY A 41 -5.68 -7.87 0.94
N PHE A 42 -5.08 -7.60 -0.21
CA PHE A 42 -3.72 -7.10 -0.36
C PHE A 42 -3.53 -6.37 -1.69
N VAL A 43 -2.45 -5.59 -1.78
CA VAL A 43 -1.94 -5.02 -3.03
C VAL A 43 -0.63 -5.67 -3.43
N ARG A 44 -0.36 -5.71 -4.74
CA ARG A 44 0.90 -6.16 -5.31
C ARG A 44 1.62 -4.96 -5.92
N ILE A 45 2.90 -4.81 -5.58
CA ILE A 45 3.80 -3.79 -6.13
C ILE A 45 5.00 -4.49 -6.73
N ARG A 46 5.48 -4.03 -7.89
CA ARG A 46 6.66 -4.62 -8.54
C ARG A 46 7.91 -4.39 -7.69
N LYS A 47 8.82 -5.36 -7.65
CA LYS A 47 10.04 -5.25 -6.82
C LYS A 47 11.00 -4.14 -7.30
N ASP A 48 10.97 -3.81 -8.58
CA ASP A 48 11.78 -2.75 -9.20
C ASP A 48 11.36 -1.31 -8.78
N PHE A 49 10.18 -1.16 -8.16
CA PHE A 49 9.80 0.05 -7.43
C PHE A 49 10.78 0.38 -6.30
N VAL A 50 11.33 -0.66 -5.66
CA VAL A 50 12.18 -0.57 -4.46
C VAL A 50 13.66 -0.75 -4.79
N GLN A 51 13.99 -1.63 -5.74
CA GLN A 51 15.38 -1.92 -6.12
C GLN A 51 15.45 -2.40 -7.58
N GLN A 52 16.26 -1.73 -8.40
CA GLN A 52 16.55 -2.16 -9.76
C GLN A 52 17.52 -3.34 -9.79
N GLU A 53 17.49 -4.12 -10.88
CA GLU A 53 18.49 -5.16 -11.14
C GLU A 53 19.79 -4.56 -11.71
N SER A 54 19.67 -3.50 -12.51
CA SER A 54 20.76 -2.73 -13.08
C SER A 54 21.48 -1.88 -12.04
N VAL A 55 22.76 -1.59 -12.30
CA VAL A 55 23.54 -0.62 -11.51
C VAL A 55 23.33 0.78 -12.14
N PRO A 56 23.07 1.83 -11.33
CA PRO A 56 22.94 1.82 -9.87
C PRO A 56 21.60 1.23 -9.39
N ARG A 57 21.64 0.26 -8.46
CA ARG A 57 20.44 -0.49 -8.00
C ARG A 57 19.43 0.39 -7.26
N GLY A 58 19.92 1.46 -6.65
CA GLY A 58 19.15 2.39 -5.84
C GLY A 58 18.42 3.49 -6.61
N ASP A 59 18.60 3.64 -7.93
CA ASP A 59 17.88 4.67 -8.70
C ASP A 59 16.44 4.23 -8.98
N THR A 60 15.58 4.34 -7.97
CA THR A 60 14.21 3.82 -8.02
C THR A 60 13.20 4.93 -7.75
N VAL A 61 11.93 4.69 -8.09
CA VAL A 61 10.85 5.62 -7.76
C VAL A 61 10.74 5.78 -6.24
N LEU A 62 10.91 4.71 -5.45
CA LEU A 62 10.94 4.83 -3.99
C LEU A 62 12.05 5.78 -3.52
N ALA A 63 13.29 5.63 -4.04
CA ALA A 63 14.40 6.50 -3.68
C ALA A 63 14.12 7.98 -4.02
N LYS A 64 13.55 8.24 -5.20
CA LYS A 64 13.13 9.58 -5.65
C LYS A 64 12.06 10.19 -4.73
N LEU A 65 11.08 9.40 -4.29
CA LEU A 65 10.06 9.84 -3.35
C LEU A 65 10.66 10.14 -1.96
N VAL A 66 11.55 9.29 -1.45
CA VAL A 66 12.22 9.46 -0.14
C VAL A 66 13.08 10.71 -0.13
N SER A 67 13.99 10.85 -1.09
CA SER A 67 14.89 12.01 -1.23
C SER A 67 14.13 13.32 -1.49
N GLY A 68 13.04 13.27 -2.24
CA GLY A 68 12.17 14.41 -2.48
C GLY A 68 11.19 14.74 -1.34
N HIS A 69 11.22 13.98 -0.23
CA HIS A 69 10.29 14.08 0.89
C HIS A 69 8.81 14.03 0.48
N LYS A 70 8.48 13.18 -0.51
CA LYS A 70 7.14 13.11 -1.14
C LYS A 70 6.25 12.05 -0.50
N GLU A 71 6.05 12.13 0.82
CA GLU A 71 5.31 11.10 1.59
C GLU A 71 3.88 10.93 1.12
N ARG A 72 3.18 12.04 0.90
CA ARG A 72 1.80 12.00 0.41
C ARG A 72 1.68 11.36 -0.98
N ALA A 73 2.71 11.51 -1.82
CA ALA A 73 2.74 10.85 -3.13
C ALA A 73 2.99 9.35 -3.00
N LEU A 74 3.85 8.91 -2.07
CA LEU A 74 3.99 7.50 -1.75
C LEU A 74 2.67 6.90 -1.27
N ASP A 75 1.99 7.54 -0.32
CA ASP A 75 0.70 7.08 0.19
C ASP A 75 -0.35 7.01 -0.94
N ALA A 76 -0.38 8.01 -1.82
CA ALA A 76 -1.26 8.04 -2.98
C ALA A 76 -0.98 6.87 -3.92
N LEU A 77 0.27 6.63 -4.28
CA LEU A 77 0.66 5.54 -5.19
C LEU A 77 0.18 4.19 -4.63
N LEU A 78 0.54 3.88 -3.39
CA LEU A 78 0.16 2.61 -2.77
C LEU A 78 -1.36 2.46 -2.68
N THR A 79 -2.08 3.53 -2.33
CA THR A 79 -3.55 3.52 -2.23
C THR A 79 -4.23 3.35 -3.59
N ILE A 80 -3.72 3.99 -4.65
CA ILE A 80 -4.24 3.82 -6.02
C ILE A 80 -4.10 2.36 -6.45
N HIS A 81 -2.93 1.74 -6.23
CA HIS A 81 -2.74 0.33 -6.57
C HIS A 81 -3.66 -0.59 -5.74
N ALA A 82 -3.91 -0.27 -4.47
CA ALA A 82 -4.82 -1.04 -3.63
C ALA A 82 -6.29 -0.95 -4.11
N LEU A 83 -6.69 0.21 -4.64
CA LEU A 83 -8.04 0.45 -5.15
C LEU A 83 -8.21 0.16 -6.64
N GLN A 84 -7.13 -0.18 -7.37
CA GLN A 84 -7.15 -0.44 -8.82
C GLN A 84 -8.36 -1.25 -9.32
N PRO A 85 -8.81 -2.32 -8.64
CA PRO A 85 -9.96 -3.11 -9.10
C PRO A 85 -11.29 -2.35 -9.20
N ILE A 86 -11.45 -1.25 -8.46
CA ILE A 86 -12.70 -0.46 -8.39
C ILE A 86 -12.58 0.91 -9.07
N LEU A 87 -11.37 1.31 -9.50
CA LEU A 87 -11.15 2.65 -10.07
C LEU A 87 -11.59 2.81 -11.53
N GLY A 88 -11.90 1.71 -12.24
CA GLY A 88 -12.12 1.67 -13.70
C GLY A 88 -13.06 2.77 -14.23
N ASP A 89 -14.36 2.48 -14.30
CA ASP A 89 -15.36 3.44 -14.80
C ASP A 89 -15.97 4.32 -13.69
N SER A 90 -15.55 4.11 -12.45
CA SER A 90 -15.94 4.93 -11.29
C SER A 90 -14.74 5.71 -10.73
N PRO A 91 -14.31 6.80 -11.41
CA PRO A 91 -13.25 7.65 -10.88
C PRO A 91 -13.70 8.32 -9.59
N LEU A 92 -12.79 8.38 -8.61
CA LEU A 92 -13.07 8.99 -7.31
C LEU A 92 -12.85 10.51 -7.37
N PRO A 93 -13.76 11.32 -6.80
CA PRO A 93 -13.53 12.76 -6.63
C PRO A 93 -12.27 13.05 -5.82
N LEU A 94 -11.61 14.18 -6.08
CA LEU A 94 -10.39 14.60 -5.39
C LEU A 94 -10.60 14.75 -3.88
N ALA A 95 -11.81 15.12 -3.44
CA ALA A 95 -12.17 15.17 -2.02
C ALA A 95 -12.14 13.77 -1.36
N VAL A 96 -12.48 12.71 -2.09
CA VAL A 96 -12.38 11.33 -1.60
C VAL A 96 -10.92 10.90 -1.52
N TRP A 97 -10.09 11.24 -2.51
CA TRP A 97 -8.64 11.04 -2.44
C TRP A 97 -8.02 11.78 -1.24
N ALA A 98 -8.44 13.01 -0.98
CA ALA A 98 -8.01 13.77 0.18
C ALA A 98 -8.35 13.05 1.49
N ARG A 99 -9.56 12.48 1.58
CA ARG A 99 -10.00 11.73 2.75
C ARG A 99 -9.24 10.42 2.92
N LEU A 100 -9.06 9.65 1.85
CA LEU A 100 -8.25 8.42 1.81
C LEU A 100 -6.81 8.67 2.28
N LEU A 101 -6.25 9.83 1.95
CA LEU A 101 -4.90 10.20 2.32
C LEU A 101 -4.85 11.02 3.61
N ASN A 102 -5.97 11.24 4.31
CA ASN A 102 -6.02 12.07 5.50
C ASN A 102 -5.33 13.45 5.29
N CYS A 103 -5.73 14.16 4.24
CA CYS A 103 -5.13 15.43 3.83
C CYS A 103 -6.15 16.38 3.17
N THR A 104 -5.69 17.55 2.72
CA THR A 104 -6.54 18.48 1.98
C THR A 104 -6.61 18.11 0.49
N PRO A 105 -7.70 18.45 -0.24
CA PRO A 105 -7.79 18.22 -1.69
C PRO A 105 -6.64 18.83 -2.48
N ARG A 106 -6.13 19.99 -2.03
CA ARG A 106 -4.93 20.61 -2.62
C ARG A 106 -3.69 19.72 -2.48
N SER A 107 -3.49 19.13 -1.30
CA SER A 107 -2.36 18.23 -1.03
C SER A 107 -2.48 16.93 -1.83
N ALA A 108 -3.68 16.34 -1.89
CA ALA A 108 -3.95 15.16 -2.72
C ALA A 108 -3.66 15.43 -4.20
N GLY A 109 -4.15 16.55 -4.75
CA GLY A 109 -3.90 16.91 -6.15
C GLY A 109 -2.41 17.18 -6.44
N ALA A 110 -1.67 17.74 -5.49
CA ALA A 110 -0.23 17.91 -5.62
C ALA A 110 0.51 16.56 -5.62
N ALA A 111 0.09 15.62 -4.76
CA ALA A 111 0.64 14.27 -4.71
C ALA A 111 0.42 13.51 -6.02
N LEU A 112 -0.78 13.57 -6.59
CA LEU A 112 -1.09 12.97 -7.90
C LEU A 112 -0.21 13.53 -9.01
N ARG A 113 0.03 14.85 -9.05
CA ARG A 113 0.93 15.48 -10.03
C ARG A 113 2.40 15.07 -9.86
N VAL A 114 2.85 14.83 -8.63
CA VAL A 114 4.19 14.27 -8.39
C VAL A 114 4.29 12.88 -9.01
N LEU A 115 3.27 12.02 -8.84
CA LEU A 115 3.25 10.69 -9.43
C LEU A 115 3.22 10.72 -10.97
N GLU A 116 2.43 11.64 -11.55
CA GLU A 116 2.44 11.86 -12.99
C GLU A 116 3.83 12.29 -13.50
N SER A 117 4.53 13.18 -12.78
CA SER A 117 5.89 13.59 -13.14
C SER A 117 6.95 12.48 -13.01
N LEU A 118 6.64 11.43 -12.25
CA LEU A 118 7.49 10.23 -12.11
C LEU A 118 7.10 9.12 -13.11
N ASP A 119 6.15 9.39 -14.00
CA ASP A 119 5.66 8.50 -15.05
C ASP A 119 5.11 7.15 -14.53
N VAL A 120 4.59 7.15 -13.30
CA VAL A 120 3.94 5.96 -12.69
C VAL A 120 2.42 5.98 -12.83
N LEU A 121 1.86 7.08 -13.31
CA LEU A 121 0.46 7.20 -13.73
C LEU A 121 0.29 8.33 -14.75
N GLU A 122 -0.88 8.39 -15.36
CA GLU A 122 -1.35 9.52 -16.16
C GLU A 122 -2.69 10.01 -15.60
N LEU A 123 -2.86 11.34 -15.53
CA LEU A 123 -4.11 11.96 -15.11
C LEU A 123 -4.90 12.43 -16.32
N SER A 124 -6.18 12.04 -16.36
CA SER A 124 -7.16 12.52 -17.33
C SER A 124 -8.44 12.98 -16.61
N GLY A 125 -9.44 13.44 -17.35
CA GLY A 125 -10.70 13.92 -16.77
C GLY A 125 -10.59 15.34 -16.21
N THR A 126 -11.31 15.62 -15.12
CA THR A 126 -11.40 16.97 -14.56
C THR A 126 -10.54 17.14 -13.31
N ARG A 127 -10.25 18.39 -12.93
CA ARG A 127 -9.55 18.68 -11.66
C ARG A 127 -10.31 18.22 -10.41
N VAL A 128 -11.64 18.11 -10.50
CA VAL A 128 -12.51 17.71 -9.38
C VAL A 128 -12.64 16.20 -9.30
N VAL A 129 -12.72 15.54 -10.46
CA VAL A 129 -12.84 14.08 -10.59
C VAL A 129 -11.75 13.60 -11.55
N PRO A 130 -10.51 13.43 -11.06
CA PRO A 130 -9.42 12.95 -11.89
C PRO A 130 -9.61 11.47 -12.22
N LYS A 131 -9.48 11.12 -13.49
CA LYS A 131 -9.37 9.72 -13.93
C LYS A 131 -7.89 9.35 -13.94
N ILE A 132 -7.56 8.26 -13.25
CA ILE A 132 -6.18 7.79 -13.08
C ILE A 132 -5.96 6.59 -14.00
N ILE A 133 -4.98 6.70 -14.88
CA ILE A 133 -4.52 5.60 -15.74
C ILE A 133 -3.19 5.12 -15.17
N LEU A 134 -3.16 3.87 -14.69
CA LEU A 134 -1.98 3.32 -14.03
C LEU A 134 -0.89 2.92 -15.03
N LYS A 135 0.35 3.28 -14.69
CA LYS A 135 1.57 2.81 -15.33
C LYS A 135 2.35 1.94 -14.35
N ARG A 136 3.46 1.36 -14.80
CA ARG A 136 4.34 0.58 -13.94
C ARG A 136 4.98 1.46 -12.86
N GLU A 137 5.14 0.87 -11.69
CA GLU A 137 5.60 1.54 -10.47
C GLU A 137 7.07 1.96 -10.54
N ASN A 138 7.84 1.43 -11.50
CA ASN A 138 9.24 1.74 -11.73
C ASN A 138 9.47 3.05 -12.52
N GLY A 139 8.40 3.67 -13.03
CA GLY A 139 8.47 4.93 -13.78
C GLY A 139 9.00 4.78 -15.22
N ASP A 140 8.87 3.60 -15.82
CA ASP A 140 9.25 3.35 -17.22
C ASP A 140 8.17 3.76 -18.25
N GLY A 141 7.05 4.31 -17.77
CA GLY A 141 5.95 4.80 -18.60
C GLY A 141 5.03 3.73 -19.16
N ARG A 142 5.37 2.44 -19.00
CA ARG A 142 4.58 1.34 -19.60
C ARG A 142 3.25 1.17 -18.87
N PRO A 143 2.17 0.77 -19.58
CA PRO A 143 0.89 0.48 -18.96
C PRO A 143 1.02 -0.57 -17.85
N TRP A 144 0.27 -0.37 -16.76
CA TRP A 144 0.22 -1.34 -15.69
C TRP A 144 -0.51 -2.62 -16.11
N SER A 145 0.05 -3.77 -15.74
CA SER A 145 -0.60 -5.07 -15.88
C SER A 145 -0.45 -5.89 -14.60
N ASP A 146 -1.44 -6.76 -14.34
CA ASP A 146 -1.46 -7.67 -13.18
C ASP A 146 -0.62 -8.96 -13.43
N VAL A 147 0.00 -9.07 -14.62
CA VAL A 147 0.86 -10.18 -15.01
C VAL A 147 2.31 -9.74 -14.91
N ALA A 148 3.13 -10.51 -14.20
CA ALA A 148 4.57 -10.27 -14.20
C ALA A 148 5.10 -10.61 -15.60
N GLU A 149 5.82 -9.67 -16.24
CA GLU A 149 6.44 -9.92 -17.54
C GLU A 149 7.35 -11.15 -17.41
N SER A 150 7.00 -12.22 -18.14
CA SER A 150 7.83 -13.41 -18.25
C SER A 150 9.01 -13.04 -19.14
N GLU A 151 10.14 -12.66 -18.52
CA GLU A 151 11.52 -12.82 -19.00
C GLU A 151 12.42 -11.68 -18.50
N ARG A 152 13.16 -12.00 -17.43
CA ARG A 152 14.47 -11.45 -17.10
C ARG A 152 14.60 -9.95 -16.75
N HIS A 153 13.54 -9.15 -16.81
CA HIS A 153 13.61 -7.73 -16.42
C HIS A 153 12.47 -7.38 -15.42
N GLY A 154 12.79 -7.27 -14.12
CA GLY A 154 11.87 -6.74 -13.11
C GLY A 154 11.07 -7.81 -12.36
N ARG A 155 11.80 -8.77 -11.77
CA ARG A 155 11.32 -10.01 -11.10
C ARG A 155 10.16 -9.83 -10.10
N GLY A 156 8.94 -9.85 -10.62
CA GLY A 156 7.72 -10.15 -9.88
C GLY A 156 7.28 -9.08 -8.89
N PHE A 157 6.32 -9.46 -8.04
CA PHE A 157 5.66 -8.57 -7.10
C PHE A 157 6.07 -8.89 -5.66
N PHE A 158 5.98 -7.90 -4.79
CA PHE A 158 5.81 -8.09 -3.36
C PHE A 158 4.44 -7.63 -2.91
N THR A 159 3.98 -8.21 -1.80
CA THR A 159 2.63 -8.07 -1.29
C THR A 159 2.63 -7.11 -0.12
N ILE A 160 1.67 -6.19 -0.09
CA ILE A 160 1.35 -5.33 1.05
C ILE A 160 -0.09 -5.68 1.50
N PRO A 161 -0.27 -6.27 2.70
CA PRO A 161 -1.60 -6.53 3.27
C PRO A 161 -2.44 -5.27 3.44
N PHE A 162 -3.76 -5.38 3.30
CA PHE A 162 -4.68 -4.25 3.51
C PHE A 162 -4.65 -3.68 4.94
N ASP A 163 -4.17 -4.47 5.91
CA ASP A 163 -3.86 -4.04 7.28
C ASP A 163 -2.97 -2.78 7.32
N PHE A 164 -2.13 -2.57 6.31
CA PHE A 164 -1.32 -1.35 6.22
C PHE A 164 -2.18 -0.08 6.23
N TRP A 165 -3.36 -0.12 5.60
CA TRP A 165 -4.31 0.98 5.58
C TRP A 165 -5.33 0.90 6.71
N THR A 166 -5.89 -0.29 6.95
CA THR A 166 -7.04 -0.47 7.84
C THR A 166 -6.64 -0.47 9.32
N ALA A 167 -5.41 -0.87 9.66
CA ALA A 167 -4.86 -0.75 11.01
C ALA A 167 -4.11 0.57 11.23
N GLY A 168 -4.21 1.53 10.30
CA GLY A 168 -3.61 2.87 10.44
C GLY A 168 -2.08 2.94 10.31
N THR A 169 -1.41 1.85 9.89
CA THR A 169 0.07 1.82 9.75
C THR A 169 0.58 2.81 8.70
N ILE A 170 -0.22 3.08 7.67
CA ILE A 170 0.04 4.12 6.66
C ILE A 170 0.12 5.52 7.25
N ASP A 171 -0.56 5.81 8.36
CA ASP A 171 -0.51 7.12 9.00
C ASP A 171 0.50 7.17 10.14
N SER A 172 0.77 6.04 10.80
CA SER A 172 1.69 5.99 11.95
C SER A 172 3.17 6.01 11.57
N LEU A 173 3.52 5.49 10.39
CA LEU A 173 4.88 5.52 9.88
C LEU A 173 5.14 6.80 9.06
N GLY A 174 6.26 7.47 9.33
CA GLY A 174 6.74 8.53 8.44
C GLY A 174 7.47 7.95 7.22
N MET A 175 7.89 8.81 6.30
CA MET A 175 8.63 8.42 5.08
C MET A 175 9.78 7.40 5.32
N PRO A 176 10.67 7.56 6.32
CA PRO A 176 11.74 6.58 6.57
C PRO A 176 11.20 5.20 6.96
N GLY A 177 10.19 5.15 7.83
CA GLY A 177 9.54 3.92 8.26
C GLY A 177 8.84 3.21 7.09
N LYS A 178 8.09 3.96 6.28
CA LYS A 178 7.44 3.46 5.06
C LYS A 178 8.45 2.89 4.07
N ALA A 179 9.58 3.57 3.85
CA ALA A 179 10.62 3.08 2.96
C ALA A 179 11.21 1.74 3.44
N MET A 180 11.59 1.65 4.72
CA MET A 180 12.14 0.42 5.27
C MET A 180 11.11 -0.72 5.36
N PHE A 181 9.84 -0.39 5.59
CA PHE A 181 8.72 -1.34 5.53
C PHE A 181 8.63 -2.00 4.14
N LEU A 182 8.63 -1.19 3.07
CA LEU A 182 8.56 -1.68 1.70
C LEU A 182 9.78 -2.53 1.31
N ILE A 183 10.98 -2.11 1.73
CA ILE A 183 12.21 -2.89 1.55
C ILE A 183 12.09 -4.26 2.23
N LEU A 184 11.71 -4.30 3.50
CA LEU A 184 11.55 -5.56 4.23
C LEU A 184 10.50 -6.46 3.59
N LEU A 185 9.37 -5.91 3.14
CA LEU A 185 8.36 -6.67 2.40
C LEU A 185 8.95 -7.29 1.12
N LYS A 186 9.71 -6.52 0.33
CA LYS A 186 10.36 -7.00 -0.89
C LYS A 186 11.35 -8.11 -0.61
N GLU A 187 12.23 -7.93 0.38
CA GLU A 187 13.34 -8.85 0.66
C GLU A 187 12.89 -10.14 1.33
N THR A 188 11.76 -10.13 2.03
CA THR A 188 11.22 -11.30 2.73
C THR A 188 10.05 -11.96 1.98
N GLN A 189 9.77 -11.56 0.74
CA GLN A 189 8.63 -12.08 -0.04
C GLN A 189 8.85 -13.50 -0.57
N ASP A 190 10.09 -13.92 -0.83
CA ASP A 190 10.36 -15.21 -1.45
C ASP A 190 10.01 -16.36 -0.48
N PRO A 191 8.97 -17.18 -0.77
CA PRO A 191 8.55 -18.26 0.12
C PRO A 191 9.58 -19.40 0.16
N ASN A 192 10.41 -19.53 -0.88
CA ASN A 192 11.43 -20.58 -1.02
C ASN A 192 12.80 -20.13 -0.49
N ALA A 193 12.92 -18.88 -0.03
CA ALA A 193 14.17 -18.40 0.53
C ALA A 193 14.56 -19.21 1.76
N LYS A 194 15.81 -19.69 1.78
CA LYS A 194 16.41 -20.40 2.93
C LYS A 194 16.34 -19.60 4.24
N ARG A 195 16.26 -18.27 4.13
CA ARG A 195 16.10 -17.34 5.25
C ARG A 195 15.03 -16.31 4.92
N ARG A 196 13.94 -16.27 5.67
CA ARG A 196 12.87 -15.25 5.58
C ARG A 196 13.20 -14.02 6.43
N SER A 197 14.45 -13.58 6.36
CA SER A 197 14.96 -12.42 7.10
C SER A 197 15.88 -11.62 6.19
N PHE A 198 15.82 -10.31 6.31
CA PHE A 198 16.72 -9.39 5.62
C PHE A 198 17.93 -9.06 6.49
N ILE A 199 19.11 -9.03 5.87
CA ILE A 199 20.37 -8.64 6.50
C ILE A 199 21.00 -7.58 5.63
N MET A 200 21.23 -6.40 6.20
CA MET A 200 21.93 -5.31 5.55
C MET A 200 22.56 -4.41 6.61
N ALA A 201 23.84 -4.09 6.41
CA ALA A 201 24.54 -3.05 7.13
C ALA A 201 24.03 -1.68 6.63
N ASN A 202 23.74 -0.74 7.54
CA ASN A 202 23.01 0.48 7.19
C ASN A 202 23.75 1.35 6.16
N GLU A 203 25.07 1.28 6.14
CA GLU A 203 25.96 1.96 5.20
C GLU A 203 25.72 1.54 3.75
N ARG A 204 25.19 0.31 3.52
CA ARG A 204 24.84 -0.19 2.18
C ARG A 204 23.49 0.28 1.67
N ALA A 205 22.68 0.94 2.50
CA ALA A 205 21.34 1.37 2.12
C ALA A 205 21.36 2.30 0.90
N GLN A 206 22.38 3.15 0.79
CA GLN A 206 22.53 4.09 -0.32
C GLN A 206 22.77 3.35 -1.64
N ASP A 207 23.73 2.43 -1.66
CA ASP A 207 24.09 1.67 -2.87
C ASP A 207 22.96 0.74 -3.31
N TRP A 208 22.24 0.14 -2.36
CA TRP A 208 21.25 -0.90 -2.65
C TRP A 208 19.86 -0.35 -2.95
N TYR A 209 19.48 0.77 -2.34
CA TYR A 209 18.11 1.31 -2.40
C TYR A 209 18.06 2.83 -2.61
N GLY A 210 19.19 3.52 -2.75
CA GLY A 210 19.24 4.96 -2.97
C GLY A 210 18.83 5.77 -1.74
N ILE A 211 18.87 5.16 -0.55
CA ILE A 211 18.42 5.75 0.71
C ILE A 211 19.62 5.92 1.64
N SER A 212 19.75 7.11 2.24
CA SER A 212 20.86 7.39 3.16
C SER A 212 20.82 6.52 4.41
N GLU A 213 21.99 6.22 4.96
CA GLU A 213 22.16 5.44 6.19
C GLU A 213 21.26 5.97 7.34
N ARG A 214 21.31 7.29 7.58
CA ARG A 214 20.47 7.96 8.59
C ARG A 214 18.97 7.75 8.36
N THR A 215 18.54 7.66 7.10
CA THR A 215 17.13 7.38 6.78
C THR A 215 16.79 5.93 7.07
N ALA A 216 17.67 4.98 6.74
CA ALA A 216 17.49 3.58 7.09
C ALA A 216 17.41 3.37 8.62
N GLU A 217 18.31 4.00 9.39
CA GLU A 217 18.30 3.96 10.86
C GLU A 217 17.00 4.48 11.45
N ARG A 218 16.54 5.66 10.99
CA ARG A 218 15.26 6.25 11.39
C ARG A 218 14.09 5.34 11.01
N GLY A 219 14.15 4.71 9.84
CA GLY A 219 13.14 3.77 9.38
C GLY A 219 13.05 2.56 10.31
N TYR A 220 14.15 1.88 10.60
CA TYR A 220 14.16 0.77 11.56
C TYR A 220 13.69 1.20 12.95
N LYS A 221 14.08 2.40 13.41
CA LYS A 221 13.58 2.96 14.67
C LYS A 221 12.04 3.08 14.67
N GLN A 222 11.44 3.67 13.64
CA GLN A 222 9.98 3.80 13.53
C GLN A 222 9.28 2.44 13.49
N LEU A 223 9.81 1.47 12.75
CA LEU A 223 9.23 0.12 12.71
C LEU A 223 9.30 -0.59 14.07
N ARG A 224 10.36 -0.35 14.85
CA ARG A 224 10.49 -0.86 16.21
C ARG A 224 9.52 -0.19 17.17
N GLU A 225 9.37 1.13 17.09
CA GLU A 225 8.43 1.91 17.92
C GLU A 225 6.97 1.53 17.61
N ALA A 226 6.67 1.20 16.34
CA ALA A 226 5.36 0.69 15.94
C ALA A 226 5.14 -0.79 16.32
N GLY A 227 6.14 -1.49 16.86
CA GLY A 227 6.03 -2.89 17.28
C GLY A 227 5.94 -3.89 16.12
N ILE A 228 6.28 -3.49 14.89
CA ILE A 228 6.13 -4.34 13.69
C ILE A 228 7.45 -4.92 13.16
N LEU A 229 8.58 -4.57 13.79
CA LEU A 229 9.91 -5.07 13.45
C LEU A 229 10.36 -6.19 14.39
N LEU A 230 10.69 -7.34 13.81
CA LEU A 230 11.39 -8.43 14.49
C LEU A 230 12.88 -8.33 14.18
N GLU A 231 13.74 -8.37 15.21
CA GLU A 231 15.18 -8.31 15.06
C GLU A 231 15.89 -9.44 15.81
N LYS A 232 16.95 -10.00 15.21
CA LYS A 232 17.83 -10.96 15.86
C LYS A 232 19.28 -10.66 15.51
N ARG A 233 20.10 -10.47 16.54
CA ARG A 233 21.56 -10.30 16.38
C ARG A 233 22.23 -11.68 16.24
N GLN A 234 23.08 -11.83 15.24
CA GLN A 234 23.94 -12.99 15.03
C GLN A 234 25.40 -12.55 15.04
N LEU A 235 26.26 -13.29 15.76
CA LEU A 235 27.70 -13.16 15.64
C LEU A 235 28.19 -14.13 14.57
N VAL A 236 28.89 -13.61 13.56
CA VAL A 236 29.41 -14.38 12.42
C VAL A 236 30.93 -14.32 12.41
N PRO A 237 31.66 -15.44 12.22
CA PRO A 237 33.12 -15.41 12.10
C PRO A 237 33.59 -14.42 11.04
N SER A 238 34.55 -13.57 11.38
CA SER A 238 35.11 -12.57 10.48
C SER A 238 36.59 -12.39 10.77
N ALA A 239 37.43 -12.91 9.87
CA ALA A 239 38.88 -12.86 10.00
C ALA A 239 39.44 -11.43 9.99
N ARG A 240 38.70 -10.47 9.41
CA ARG A 240 39.11 -9.06 9.32
C ARG A 240 38.64 -8.22 10.50
N HIS A 241 37.79 -8.74 11.37
CA HIS A 241 37.31 -8.02 12.54
C HIS A 241 38.26 -8.26 13.73
N PRO A 242 38.61 -7.23 14.54
CA PRO A 242 39.56 -7.38 15.66
C PRO A 242 39.19 -8.47 16.68
N LEU A 243 37.89 -8.75 16.83
CA LEU A 243 37.36 -9.79 17.73
C LEU A 243 37.21 -11.17 17.05
N GLY A 244 37.66 -11.34 15.81
CA GLY A 244 37.47 -12.56 15.00
C GLY A 244 36.01 -12.84 14.59
N ARG A 245 35.09 -11.91 14.87
CA ARG A 245 33.65 -12.02 14.61
C ARG A 245 33.03 -10.66 14.31
N SER A 246 32.05 -10.60 13.41
CA SER A 246 31.24 -9.42 13.11
C SER A 246 29.79 -9.63 13.55
N GLU A 247 29.05 -8.54 13.72
CA GLU A 247 27.62 -8.60 14.02
C GLU A 247 26.79 -8.50 12.73
N GLU A 248 25.81 -9.39 12.60
CA GLU A 248 24.77 -9.32 11.58
C GLU A 248 23.40 -9.17 12.26
N TRP A 249 22.58 -8.26 11.75
CA TRP A 249 21.23 -8.04 12.23
C TRP A 249 20.23 -8.62 11.23
N HIS A 250 19.54 -9.67 11.66
CA HIS A 250 18.41 -10.25 10.93
C HIS A 250 17.16 -9.47 11.24
N ARG A 251 16.43 -9.09 10.20
CA ARG A 251 15.21 -8.29 10.33
C ARG A 251 14.07 -8.90 9.53
N ALA A 252 12.88 -8.91 10.11
CA ALA A 252 11.65 -9.33 9.46
C ALA A 252 10.48 -8.52 10.01
N LEU A 253 9.35 -8.51 9.30
CA LEU A 253 8.14 -7.88 9.81
C LEU A 253 7.29 -8.91 10.59
N SER A 254 6.67 -8.48 11.69
CA SER A 254 5.72 -9.29 12.45
C SER A 254 4.38 -9.40 11.73
N HIS A 255 3.47 -10.24 12.25
CA HIS A 255 2.06 -10.20 11.85
C HIS A 255 1.48 -8.79 12.08
N PRO A 256 0.62 -8.26 11.18
CA PRO A 256 0.05 -8.90 9.98
C PRO A 256 0.93 -8.84 8.73
N TYR A 257 2.17 -8.35 8.80
CA TYR A 257 3.05 -8.15 7.65
C TYR A 257 4.07 -9.26 7.40
N SER A 258 4.02 -10.33 8.19
CA SER A 258 4.97 -11.44 8.13
C SER A 258 4.93 -12.16 6.77
N SER A 259 6.05 -12.79 6.40
CA SER A 259 6.12 -13.60 5.17
C SER A 259 5.04 -14.68 5.12
N ASP A 260 4.77 -15.33 6.26
CA ASP A 260 3.79 -16.42 6.35
C ASP A 260 2.36 -15.92 6.12
N HIS A 261 2.00 -14.79 6.71
CA HIS A 261 0.68 -14.19 6.50
C HIS A 261 0.49 -13.76 5.05
N ARG A 262 1.49 -13.13 4.45
CA ARG A 262 1.45 -12.72 3.05
C ARG A 262 1.34 -13.91 2.10
N GLU A 263 2.00 -15.02 2.40
CA GLU A 263 1.85 -16.25 1.62
C GLU A 263 0.45 -16.84 1.76
N ALA A 264 -0.12 -16.85 2.96
CA ALA A 264 -1.50 -17.28 3.18
C ALA A 264 -2.50 -16.44 2.36
N LEU A 265 -2.35 -15.10 2.35
CA LEU A 265 -3.18 -14.22 1.52
C LEU A 265 -3.08 -14.54 0.03
N ARG A 266 -1.86 -14.81 -0.47
CA ARG A 266 -1.63 -15.18 -1.87
C ARG A 266 -2.28 -16.51 -2.24
N LEU A 267 -2.13 -17.53 -1.39
CA LEU A 267 -2.74 -18.85 -1.60
C LEU A 267 -4.26 -18.76 -1.57
N LEU A 268 -4.84 -17.99 -0.65
CA LEU A 268 -6.29 -17.74 -0.62
C LEU A 268 -6.79 -17.10 -1.92
N ALA A 269 -6.09 -16.09 -2.43
CA ALA A 269 -6.45 -15.46 -3.70
C ALA A 269 -6.28 -16.39 -4.91
N GLN A 270 -5.23 -17.23 -4.94
CA GLN A 270 -5.03 -18.22 -5.99
C GLN A 270 -6.15 -19.27 -5.98
N ASN A 271 -6.52 -19.77 -4.80
CA ASN A 271 -7.60 -20.75 -4.64
C ASN A 271 -8.95 -20.16 -5.06
N ALA A 272 -9.22 -18.90 -4.68
CA ALA A 272 -10.43 -18.19 -5.12
C ALA A 272 -10.50 -18.06 -6.65
N ALA A 273 -9.39 -17.74 -7.31
CA ALA A 273 -9.33 -17.67 -8.77
C ALA A 273 -9.54 -19.03 -9.45
N GLN A 274 -8.96 -20.11 -8.90
CA GLN A 274 -9.10 -21.47 -9.43
C GLN A 274 -10.51 -22.06 -9.22
N GLY A 275 -11.15 -21.77 -8.08
CA GLY A 275 -12.53 -22.19 -7.78
C GLY A 275 -13.57 -21.56 -8.72
N ILE A 276 -13.34 -20.32 -9.14
CA ILE A 276 -14.18 -19.65 -10.14
C ILE A 276 -14.04 -20.32 -11.52
N ASN A 277 -12.81 -20.69 -11.92
CA ASN A 277 -12.55 -21.30 -13.23
C ASN A 277 -13.06 -22.75 -13.37
N THR A 278 -13.11 -23.50 -12.27
CA THR A 278 -13.63 -24.89 -12.29
C THR A 278 -15.15 -24.93 -12.41
N THR A 279 -15.86 -23.93 -11.87
CA THR A 279 -17.33 -23.85 -11.92
C THR A 279 -17.85 -23.38 -13.29
N SER A 280 -17.04 -22.69 -14.10
CA SER A 280 -17.40 -22.24 -15.45
C SER A 280 -17.12 -23.25 -16.58
N THR A 281 -16.49 -24.39 -16.26
CA THR A 281 -16.12 -25.42 -17.25
C THR A 281 -17.10 -26.61 -17.28
N THR A 282 -18.17 -26.58 -16.50
CA THR A 282 -19.24 -27.59 -16.57
C THR A 282 -20.37 -27.08 -17.48
N LYS A 283 -20.20 -27.26 -18.79
CA LYS A 283 -21.28 -27.09 -19.77
C LYS A 283 -21.51 -28.43 -20.49
N ASP A 284 -22.62 -29.05 -20.09
CA ASP A 284 -23.46 -30.09 -20.68
C ASP A 284 -22.83 -31.15 -21.61
N PRO A 285 -22.85 -32.45 -21.24
CA PRO A 285 -22.87 -33.51 -22.23
C PRO A 285 -24.26 -33.61 -22.87
N ALA A 286 -24.25 -33.76 -24.19
CA ALA A 286 -25.42 -33.98 -25.06
C ALA A 286 -26.18 -35.28 -24.74
#